data_AF-A0A533XTN6-F1
#
_entry.id   AF-A0A533XTN6-F1
#
_cell.length_a   1.000
_cell.length_b   1.000
_cell.length_c   1.000
_cell.angle_alpha   90.00
_cell.angle_beta   90.00
_cell.angle_gamma   90.00
#
_symmetry.space_group_name_H-M   'P 1'
#
loop_
_entity.id
_entity.type
_entity.pdbx_description
1 polymer ?
#
loop_
_entity_poly.entity_id
_entity_poly.type
_entity_poly.pdbx_seq_one_letter_code
_entity_poly.pdbx_strand_id
1 'polypeptide(L)'
;MLLLAPTSSVDAGEPPENSYLVELINKGLQTKLASEREWHLLLHYRKDLFGGYTSEQDDPGFFMSPNGKTDPQAELDATLKQFFSDELVGRSKQPAQCAFIARYEWLRNRLRFDETRLTPMACERFERWFADFEAQSITLIFPSAFLNNPASMFGHTLLRVDQRGQTDSTRILAYTINYAADVPPDAGMAYPIRGIFGGYRGYFSTIPYYLKVQEYRDIENRDIWEYRLNFTEHQVRRLLMHAWELGNASFDYFFFKENCSYHLLALLDYADPTLHLTDEFLFWTVPADTVRLIASKPGLVSGIAYRPSRSNVIRRKRESLPSDEREIAHRLTKDVGELKSAAFSRLEPMRQTFLLDLASDYLRYRIDTTDEPSPELKEQNRALLTARSEIRLTSEEFRVEPFAKQPELGHNTSRV
;
A
#
# COMPACT_ATOMS: atom_id res chain seq x y z
N MET A 1 -38.12 -18.93 63.73
CA MET A 1 -38.16 -18.07 62.52
C MET A 1 -36.94 -17.14 62.60
N LEU A 2 -35.77 -17.69 62.23
CA LEU A 2 -34.49 -16.98 62.24
C LEU A 2 -34.32 -16.24 60.91
N LEU A 3 -34.08 -14.94 60.95
CA LEU A 3 -33.65 -14.12 59.83
C LEU A 3 -32.12 -14.01 59.87
N LEU A 4 -31.45 -14.64 58.91
CA LEU A 4 -30.03 -14.46 58.61
C LEU A 4 -29.92 -13.43 57.48
N ALA A 5 -29.26 -12.31 57.75
CA ALA A 5 -28.86 -11.33 56.74
C ALA A 5 -27.57 -11.80 56.04
N PRO A 6 -27.43 -11.65 54.72
CA PRO A 6 -26.18 -11.95 54.04
C PRO A 6 -25.19 -10.80 54.23
N THR A 7 -23.97 -11.16 54.61
CA THR A 7 -22.79 -10.32 54.69
C THR A 7 -22.31 -9.92 53.30
N SER A 8 -22.21 -8.61 53.06
CA SER A 8 -21.54 -8.03 51.89
C SER A 8 -20.04 -8.33 51.94
N SER A 9 -19.55 -9.02 50.92
CA SER A 9 -18.12 -9.22 50.67
C SER A 9 -17.50 -7.90 50.22
N VAL A 10 -16.50 -7.45 50.98
CA VAL A 10 -15.68 -6.27 50.74
C VAL A 10 -14.82 -6.48 49.49
N ASP A 11 -14.77 -5.40 48.71
CA ASP A 11 -13.98 -5.17 47.50
C ASP A 11 -12.53 -5.68 47.60
N ALA A 12 -12.07 -6.39 46.58
CA ALA A 12 -10.68 -6.76 46.43
C ALA A 12 -9.92 -5.52 45.91
N GLY A 13 -9.07 -4.94 46.77
CA GLY A 13 -8.32 -3.72 46.47
C GLY A 13 -7.51 -3.81 45.18
N GLU A 14 -7.65 -2.80 44.33
CA GLU A 14 -6.76 -2.54 43.20
C GLU A 14 -5.30 -2.46 43.70
N PRO A 15 -4.32 -2.99 42.94
CA PRO A 15 -2.91 -2.83 43.29
C PRO A 15 -2.57 -1.34 43.37
N PRO A 16 -1.64 -0.93 44.27
CA PRO A 16 -1.30 0.47 44.44
C PRO A 16 -0.90 1.08 43.09
N GLU A 17 -1.63 2.11 42.66
CA GLU A 17 -1.40 2.78 41.39
C GLU A 17 0.08 3.18 41.29
N ASN A 18 0.73 2.78 40.21
CA ASN A 18 2.12 3.14 39.95
C ASN A 18 2.22 4.67 39.92
N SER A 19 2.85 5.27 40.93
CA SER A 19 3.00 6.73 41.05
C SER A 19 3.57 7.39 39.78
N TYR A 20 4.39 6.64 39.01
CA TYR A 20 4.91 7.14 37.75
C TYR A 20 3.86 7.19 36.64
N LEU A 21 3.01 6.16 36.54
CA LEU A 21 1.89 6.15 35.59
C LEU A 21 0.97 7.36 35.84
N VAL A 22 0.64 7.62 37.11
CA VAL A 22 -0.20 8.77 37.51
C VAL A 22 0.47 10.10 37.13
N GLU A 23 1.79 10.22 37.32
CA GLU A 23 2.57 11.39 36.88
C GLU A 23 2.47 11.59 35.35
N LEU A 24 2.65 10.52 34.56
CA LEU A 24 2.59 10.56 33.09
C LEU A 24 1.19 10.93 32.58
N ILE A 25 0.13 10.35 33.15
CA ILE A 25 -1.27 10.67 32.80
C ILE A 25 -1.54 12.15 33.10
N ASN A 26 -1.19 12.62 34.30
CA ASN A 26 -1.39 14.03 34.67
C ASN A 26 -0.64 14.99 33.74
N LYS A 27 0.59 14.64 33.34
CA LYS A 27 1.36 15.42 32.38
C LYS A 27 0.67 15.45 31.01
N GLY A 28 0.18 14.30 30.53
CA GLY A 28 -0.57 14.19 29.28
C GLY A 28 -1.82 15.06 29.25
N LEU A 29 -2.58 15.08 30.35
CA LEU A 29 -3.74 15.96 30.56
C LEU A 29 -3.36 17.44 30.53
N GLN A 30 -2.32 17.83 31.28
CA GLN A 30 -1.85 19.22 31.36
C GLN A 30 -1.38 19.76 30.01
N THR A 31 -0.68 18.93 29.23
CA THR A 31 -0.20 19.31 27.88
C THR A 31 -1.23 19.04 26.79
N LYS A 32 -2.41 18.52 27.13
CA LYS A 32 -3.52 18.21 26.21
C LYS A 32 -3.10 17.29 25.06
N LEU A 33 -2.28 16.28 25.35
CA LEU A 33 -1.75 15.36 24.32
C LEU A 33 -2.85 14.66 23.52
N ALA A 34 -3.97 14.33 24.19
CA ALA A 34 -5.11 13.68 23.54
C ALA A 34 -5.78 14.54 22.46
N SER A 35 -5.50 15.85 22.41
CA SER A 35 -6.00 16.76 21.37
C SER A 35 -4.97 17.05 20.27
N GLU A 36 -3.74 16.52 20.37
CA GLU A 36 -2.70 16.75 19.37
C GLU A 36 -3.03 15.98 18.07
N ARG A 37 -2.76 16.62 16.92
CA ARG A 37 -3.00 16.02 15.60
C ARG A 37 -2.29 14.68 15.43
N GLU A 38 -1.07 14.55 15.94
CA GLU A 38 -0.31 13.29 15.83
C GLU A 38 -1.01 12.13 16.55
N TRP A 39 -1.62 12.38 17.71
CA TRP A 39 -2.44 11.37 18.40
C TRP A 39 -3.63 10.95 17.56
N HIS A 40 -4.30 11.94 16.96
CA HIS A 40 -5.43 11.68 16.07
C HIS A 40 -5.03 10.89 14.81
N LEU A 41 -3.85 11.12 14.24
CA LEU A 41 -3.35 10.38 13.09
C LEU A 41 -2.94 8.94 13.44
N LEU A 42 -2.36 8.71 14.61
CA LEU A 42 -2.05 7.36 15.11
C LEU A 42 -3.34 6.53 15.27
N LEU A 43 -4.41 7.16 15.73
CA LEU A 43 -5.67 6.49 16.02
C LEU A 43 -6.72 6.64 14.93
N HIS A 44 -6.40 7.30 13.81
CA HIS A 44 -7.33 7.59 12.72
C HIS A 44 -8.62 8.29 13.19
N TYR A 45 -8.51 9.21 14.15
CA TYR A 45 -9.64 10.03 14.60
C TYR A 45 -10.04 11.08 13.57
N ARG A 46 -11.35 11.21 13.35
CA ARG A 46 -11.98 12.28 12.58
C ARG A 46 -12.89 13.09 13.45
N LYS A 47 -12.99 14.38 13.13
CA LYS A 47 -13.88 15.29 13.85
C LYS A 47 -15.32 15.03 13.43
N ASP A 48 -16.19 14.86 14.41
CA ASP A 48 -17.61 14.66 14.16
C ASP A 48 -18.32 15.98 13.82
N LEU A 49 -19.44 15.90 13.09
CA LEU A 49 -20.22 17.07 12.64
C LEU A 49 -20.68 17.97 13.80
N PHE A 50 -20.97 17.37 14.96
CA PHE A 50 -21.47 18.06 16.15
C PHE A 50 -20.41 18.28 17.23
N GLY A 51 -19.13 18.09 16.87
CA GLY A 51 -18.00 18.13 17.80
C GLY A 51 -17.70 16.76 18.42
N GLY A 52 -16.49 16.62 18.96
CA GLY A 52 -15.93 15.32 19.34
C GLY A 52 -15.09 14.70 18.22
N TYR A 53 -14.63 13.48 18.48
CA TYR A 53 -13.83 12.70 17.55
C TYR A 53 -14.24 11.23 17.58
N THR A 54 -14.30 10.62 16.39
CA THR A 54 -14.54 9.19 16.23
C THR A 54 -13.47 8.60 15.34
N SER A 55 -12.91 7.46 15.75
CA SER A 55 -11.91 6.75 14.97
C SER A 55 -12.56 5.97 13.84
N GLU A 56 -11.97 6.07 12.65
CA GLU A 56 -12.32 5.26 11.48
C GLU A 56 -11.93 3.79 11.65
N GLN A 57 -11.19 3.46 12.71
CA GLN A 57 -10.73 2.11 12.97
C GLN A 57 -11.81 1.27 13.70
N ASP A 58 -12.06 0.04 13.24
CA ASP A 58 -13.16 -0.81 13.70
C ASP A 58 -12.75 -2.11 14.43
N ASP A 59 -11.46 -2.42 14.52
CA ASP A 59 -10.98 -3.61 15.25
C ASP A 59 -10.96 -3.35 16.76
N PRO A 60 -11.72 -4.11 17.58
CA PRO A 60 -11.70 -3.93 19.03
C PRO A 60 -10.31 -4.13 19.65
N GLY A 61 -9.44 -4.93 19.02
CA GLY A 61 -8.07 -5.16 19.49
C GLY A 61 -7.11 -3.99 19.24
N PHE A 62 -7.53 -2.95 18.53
CA PHE A 62 -6.68 -1.79 18.25
C PHE A 62 -6.69 -0.73 19.37
N PHE A 63 -7.76 -0.69 20.17
CA PHE A 63 -7.89 0.25 21.28
C PHE A 63 -7.55 -0.42 22.60
N MET A 64 -6.92 0.33 23.50
CA MET A 64 -6.65 -0.10 24.87
C MET A 64 -7.80 0.24 25.81
N SER A 65 -8.57 1.27 25.49
CA SER A 65 -9.77 1.66 26.21
C SER A 65 -11.02 1.08 25.55
N PRO A 66 -12.00 0.58 26.33
CA PRO A 66 -13.33 0.23 25.80
C PRO A 66 -14.03 1.41 25.10
N ASN A 67 -13.72 2.64 25.48
CA ASN A 67 -14.24 3.87 24.87
C ASN A 67 -13.24 4.48 23.86
N GLY A 68 -12.15 3.78 23.55
CA GLY A 68 -11.05 4.34 22.76
C GLY A 68 -11.46 4.74 21.34
N LYS A 69 -12.52 4.17 20.77
CA LYS A 69 -13.01 4.61 19.45
C LYS A 69 -13.54 6.04 19.43
N THR A 70 -14.03 6.59 20.56
CA THR A 70 -14.71 7.89 20.61
C THR A 70 -14.19 8.84 21.71
N ASP A 71 -13.27 8.37 22.55
CA ASP A 71 -12.64 9.16 23.61
C ASP A 71 -11.11 9.12 23.47
N PRO A 72 -10.51 10.13 22.79
CA PRO A 72 -9.06 10.23 22.63
C PRO A 72 -8.29 10.29 23.96
N GLN A 73 -8.89 10.84 25.01
CA GLN A 73 -8.24 10.94 26.32
C GLN A 73 -8.24 9.60 27.03
N ALA A 74 -9.39 8.90 27.05
CA ALA A 74 -9.47 7.57 27.65
C ALA A 74 -8.54 6.58 26.95
N GLU A 75 -8.38 6.66 25.62
CA GLU A 75 -7.43 5.83 24.89
C GLU A 75 -5.98 6.14 25.24
N LEU A 76 -5.64 7.42 25.45
CA LEU A 76 -4.29 7.83 25.82
C LEU A 76 -3.92 7.30 27.22
N ASP A 77 -4.82 7.45 28.18
CA ASP A 77 -4.61 7.00 29.56
C ASP A 77 -4.50 5.47 29.62
N ALA A 78 -5.36 4.75 28.90
CA ALA A 78 -5.31 3.30 28.79
C ALA A 78 -4.04 2.82 28.07
N THR A 79 -3.60 3.53 27.02
CA THR A 79 -2.33 3.24 26.32
C THR A 79 -1.14 3.38 27.26
N LEU A 80 -1.08 4.47 28.05
CA LEU A 80 -0.04 4.66 29.05
C LEU A 80 -0.06 3.55 30.11
N LYS A 81 -1.25 3.20 30.62
CA LYS A 81 -1.41 2.10 31.59
C LYS A 81 -0.87 0.78 31.02
N GLN A 82 -1.19 0.47 29.77
CA GLN A 82 -0.78 -0.78 29.14
C GLN A 82 0.73 -0.87 28.91
N PHE A 83 1.45 0.25 28.77
CA PHE A 83 2.92 0.21 28.67
C PHE A 83 3.63 -0.28 29.94
N PHE A 84 2.96 -0.24 31.10
CA PHE A 84 3.44 -0.80 32.37
C PHE A 84 3.05 -2.27 32.59
N SER A 85 2.37 -2.90 31.62
CA SER A 85 1.85 -4.26 31.72
C SER A 85 2.53 -5.19 30.71
N ASP A 86 2.73 -6.45 31.10
CA ASP A 86 3.20 -7.52 30.21
C ASP A 86 2.04 -8.21 29.46
N GLU A 87 0.79 -7.79 29.69
CA GLU A 87 -0.36 -8.35 29.00
C GLU A 87 -0.28 -8.11 27.49
N LEU A 88 -0.58 -9.17 26.75
CA LEU A 88 -0.51 -9.20 25.29
C LEU A 88 -1.77 -8.57 24.70
N VAL A 89 -1.56 -7.60 23.81
CA VAL A 89 -2.62 -6.80 23.20
C VAL A 89 -2.58 -6.88 21.68
N GLY A 90 -3.68 -6.45 21.07
CA GLY A 90 -3.89 -6.47 19.63
C GLY A 90 -3.87 -7.86 19.01
N ARG A 91 -4.10 -7.89 17.70
CA ARG A 91 -4.07 -9.14 16.92
C ARG A 91 -2.69 -9.77 16.86
N SER A 92 -1.64 -8.95 16.99
CA SER A 92 -0.26 -9.40 16.99
C SER A 92 0.14 -10.15 18.26
N LYS A 93 -0.67 -10.06 19.33
CA LYS A 93 -0.46 -10.70 20.65
C LYS A 93 0.94 -10.40 21.20
N GLN A 94 1.24 -9.12 21.40
CA GLN A 94 2.51 -8.62 21.92
C GLN A 94 2.27 -7.63 23.05
N PRO A 95 3.26 -7.36 23.93
CA PRO A 95 3.17 -6.24 24.86
C PRO A 95 2.89 -4.92 24.12
N ALA A 96 2.19 -3.98 24.76
CA ALA A 96 1.73 -2.76 24.12
C ALA A 96 2.86 -1.92 23.51
N GLN A 97 4.03 -1.86 24.16
CA GLN A 97 5.20 -1.14 23.63
C GLN A 97 5.63 -1.64 22.24
N CYS A 98 5.40 -2.93 21.94
CA CYS A 98 5.79 -3.56 20.68
C CYS A 98 4.65 -3.71 19.68
N ALA A 99 3.42 -3.93 20.16
CA ALA A 99 2.24 -3.95 19.29
C ALA A 99 1.93 -2.56 18.71
N PHE A 100 2.17 -1.52 19.52
CA PHE A 100 1.90 -0.12 19.20
C PHE A 100 3.15 0.75 19.41
N ILE A 101 4.19 0.43 18.63
CA ILE A 101 5.51 1.07 18.76
C ILE A 101 5.54 2.54 18.32
N ALA A 102 4.71 2.94 17.35
CA ALA A 102 4.58 4.33 16.93
C ALA A 102 3.93 5.19 18.04
N ARG A 103 2.91 4.67 18.72
CA ARG A 103 2.31 5.29 19.92
C ARG A 103 3.31 5.36 21.06
N TYR A 104 4.04 4.28 21.32
CA TYR A 104 5.08 4.23 22.36
C TYR A 104 6.16 5.28 22.11
N GLU A 105 6.75 5.31 20.92
CA GLU A 105 7.81 6.26 20.56
C GLU A 105 7.30 7.72 20.58
N TRP A 106 6.07 7.97 20.12
CA TRP A 106 5.49 9.32 20.18
C TRP A 106 5.29 9.78 21.64
N LEU A 107 4.64 8.96 22.48
CA LEU A 107 4.40 9.28 23.89
C LEU A 107 5.72 9.39 24.68
N ARG A 108 6.69 8.51 24.43
CA ARG A 108 8.03 8.56 25.01
C ARG A 108 8.70 9.89 24.73
N ASN A 109 8.62 10.38 23.50
CA ASN A 109 9.20 11.66 23.12
C ASN A 109 8.45 12.87 23.70
N ARG A 110 7.11 12.83 23.70
CA ARG A 110 6.26 13.93 24.22
C ARG A 110 6.35 14.06 25.74
N LEU A 111 6.31 12.94 26.45
CA LEU A 111 6.30 12.89 27.91
C LEU A 111 7.70 12.76 28.52
N ARG A 112 8.73 12.46 27.72
CA ARG A 112 10.12 12.25 28.16
C ARG A 112 10.19 11.15 29.22
N PHE A 113 9.89 9.92 28.82
CA PHE A 113 9.90 8.78 29.74
C PHE A 113 11.27 8.61 30.42
N ASP A 114 11.23 8.28 31.71
CA ASP A 114 12.35 7.81 32.50
C ASP A 114 12.42 6.30 32.35
N GLU A 115 13.42 5.84 31.61
CA GLU A 115 13.62 4.43 31.26
C GLU A 115 13.91 3.55 32.47
N THR A 116 14.26 4.13 33.62
CA THR A 116 14.43 3.36 34.87
C THR A 116 13.10 3.06 35.56
N ARG A 117 12.06 3.86 35.28
CA ARG A 117 10.71 3.74 35.86
C ARG A 117 9.72 3.13 34.88
N LEU A 118 9.96 3.26 33.58
CA LEU A 118 9.26 2.58 32.50
C LEU A 118 10.30 1.99 31.54
N THR A 119 10.72 0.76 31.81
CA THR A 119 11.77 0.08 31.03
C THR A 119 11.31 -0.17 29.59
N PRO A 120 12.09 0.27 28.57
CA PRO A 120 11.83 -0.08 27.18
C PRO A 120 11.97 -1.58 26.95
N MET A 121 10.99 -2.17 26.26
CA MET A 121 11.04 -3.58 25.87
C MET A 121 11.80 -3.78 24.55
N ALA A 122 12.51 -4.91 24.42
CA ALA A 122 13.12 -5.31 23.17
C ALA A 122 12.05 -5.87 22.21
N CYS A 123 11.72 -5.13 21.17
CA CYS A 123 10.66 -5.49 20.23
C CYS A 123 11.22 -6.25 19.02
N GLU A 124 11.82 -7.42 19.27
CA GLU A 124 12.59 -8.17 18.25
C GLU A 124 11.83 -8.45 16.95
N ARG A 125 10.52 -8.70 17.03
CA ARG A 125 9.68 -8.94 15.85
C ARG A 125 9.59 -7.70 14.96
N PHE A 126 9.38 -6.53 15.57
CA PHE A 126 9.38 -5.26 14.85
C PHE A 126 10.77 -4.94 14.32
N GLU A 127 11.82 -5.13 15.13
CA GLU A 127 13.20 -4.82 14.72
C GLU A 127 13.64 -5.63 13.51
N ARG A 128 13.35 -6.94 13.48
CA ARG A 128 13.60 -7.79 12.32
C ARG A 128 12.78 -7.35 11.11
N TRP A 129 11.48 -7.15 11.29
CA TRP A 129 10.59 -6.70 10.21
C TRP A 129 11.05 -5.37 9.61
N PHE A 130 11.44 -4.41 10.45
CA PHE A 130 11.94 -3.10 10.02
C PHE A 130 13.29 -3.22 9.30
N ALA A 131 14.20 -4.07 9.80
CA ALA A 131 15.50 -4.30 9.20
C ALA A 131 15.39 -4.95 7.81
N ASP A 132 14.46 -5.90 7.62
CA ASP A 132 14.25 -6.60 6.34
C ASP A 132 13.87 -5.65 5.18
N PHE A 133 13.34 -4.46 5.47
CA PHE A 133 13.07 -3.46 4.42
C PHE A 133 14.31 -2.73 3.92
N GLU A 134 15.38 -2.64 4.71
CA GLU A 134 16.53 -1.75 4.44
C GLU A 134 16.11 -0.37 3.88
N ALA A 135 15.05 0.21 4.48
CA ALA A 135 14.28 1.29 3.88
C ALA A 135 15.10 2.58 3.72
N GLN A 136 15.14 3.12 2.51
CA GLN A 136 15.77 4.40 2.19
C GLN A 136 14.74 5.47 1.76
N SER A 137 13.75 5.09 0.95
CA SER A 137 12.71 6.03 0.51
C SER A 137 11.36 5.35 0.33
N ILE A 138 10.31 6.17 0.25
CA ILE A 138 8.95 5.73 -0.05
C ILE A 138 8.57 6.24 -1.43
N THR A 139 8.00 5.38 -2.25
CA THR A 139 7.48 5.73 -3.58
C THR A 139 5.99 5.40 -3.64
N LEU A 140 5.15 6.38 -3.97
CA LEU A 140 3.75 6.14 -4.27
C LEU A 140 3.64 5.52 -5.67
N ILE A 141 2.97 4.38 -5.76
CA ILE A 141 2.73 3.66 -7.01
C ILE A 141 1.26 3.83 -7.38
N PHE A 142 1.01 4.23 -8.62
CA PHE A 142 -0.32 4.39 -9.17
C PHE A 142 -0.48 3.61 -10.49
N PRO A 143 -1.10 2.41 -10.44
CA PRO A 143 -1.60 1.75 -11.62
C PRO A 143 -2.82 2.49 -12.20
N SER A 144 -2.76 2.88 -13.47
CA SER A 144 -3.80 3.63 -14.19
C SER A 144 -5.16 2.93 -14.19
N ALA A 145 -6.26 3.65 -14.41
CA ALA A 145 -7.62 3.08 -14.45
C ALA A 145 -7.76 1.78 -15.29
N PHE A 146 -8.53 0.82 -14.80
CA PHE A 146 -8.88 -0.42 -15.50
C PHE A 146 -10.40 -0.54 -15.65
N LEU A 147 -10.90 -0.19 -16.83
CA LEU A 147 -12.34 -0.12 -17.10
C LEU A 147 -13.05 -1.47 -17.08
N ASN A 148 -12.30 -2.56 -17.25
CA ASN A 148 -12.86 -3.92 -17.28
C ASN A 148 -13.18 -4.48 -15.89
N ASN A 149 -12.80 -3.78 -14.81
CA ASN A 149 -13.14 -4.18 -13.44
C ASN A 149 -13.67 -2.97 -12.65
N PRO A 150 -14.96 -2.97 -12.24
CA PRO A 150 -15.58 -1.90 -11.47
C PRO A 150 -14.79 -1.44 -10.24
N ALA A 151 -14.15 -2.37 -9.51
CA ALA A 151 -13.36 -2.04 -8.32
C ALA A 151 -12.01 -1.38 -8.63
N SER A 152 -11.53 -1.45 -9.87
CA SER A 152 -10.28 -0.84 -10.34
C SER A 152 -10.49 0.26 -11.38
N MET A 153 -11.74 0.64 -11.64
CA MET A 153 -12.12 1.65 -12.64
C MET A 153 -11.44 3.01 -12.43
N PHE A 154 -11.10 3.36 -11.19
CA PHE A 154 -10.52 4.66 -10.85
C PHE A 154 -9.01 4.63 -10.58
N GLY A 155 -8.36 3.49 -10.81
CA GLY A 155 -6.97 3.28 -10.40
C GLY A 155 -6.86 2.64 -9.03
N HIS A 156 -5.63 2.37 -8.62
CA HIS A 156 -5.29 1.91 -7.27
C HIS A 156 -4.05 2.67 -6.80
N THR A 157 -3.81 2.76 -5.50
CA THR A 157 -2.52 3.23 -4.98
C THR A 157 -1.94 2.25 -3.99
N LEU A 158 -0.62 2.16 -3.98
CA LEU A 158 0.16 1.42 -3.01
C LEU A 158 1.48 2.16 -2.75
N LEU A 159 2.09 1.92 -1.61
CA LEU A 159 3.40 2.49 -1.31
C LEU A 159 4.46 1.42 -1.51
N ARG A 160 5.53 1.72 -2.24
CA ARG A 160 6.73 0.88 -2.31
C ARG A 160 7.76 1.42 -1.34
N VAL A 161 8.37 0.52 -0.58
CA VAL A 161 9.48 0.83 0.34
C VAL A 161 10.77 0.51 -0.42
N ASP A 162 11.45 1.55 -0.91
CA ASP A 162 12.67 1.40 -1.69
C ASP A 162 13.87 1.14 -0.77
N GLN A 163 14.65 0.14 -1.13
CA GLN A 163 15.85 -0.29 -0.40
C GLN A 163 17.04 0.63 -0.68
N ARG A 164 17.97 0.71 0.28
CA ARG A 164 19.24 1.40 0.09
C ARG A 164 20.04 0.77 -1.05
N GLY A 165 20.55 1.60 -1.97
CA GLY A 165 21.37 1.14 -3.10
C GLY A 165 20.59 0.41 -4.19
N GLN A 166 19.26 0.45 -4.15
CA GLN A 166 18.40 -0.11 -5.18
C GLN A 166 18.55 0.64 -6.50
N THR A 167 18.46 -0.10 -7.61
CA THR A 167 18.54 0.39 -8.98
C THR A 167 17.20 0.19 -9.68
N ASP A 168 17.05 0.77 -10.87
CA ASP A 168 15.84 0.60 -11.67
C ASP A 168 15.51 -0.85 -12.04
N SER A 169 16.52 -1.73 -12.09
CA SER A 169 16.35 -3.17 -12.35
C SER A 169 16.03 -3.95 -11.08
N THR A 170 16.56 -3.54 -9.92
CA THR A 170 16.36 -4.22 -8.64
C THR A 170 15.15 -3.72 -7.84
N ARG A 171 14.51 -2.61 -8.25
CA ARG A 171 13.28 -2.10 -7.61
C ARG A 171 12.12 -3.08 -7.53
N ILE A 172 12.10 -4.07 -8.42
CA ILE A 172 11.05 -5.11 -8.45
C ILE A 172 11.10 -6.04 -7.22
N LEU A 173 12.24 -6.07 -6.52
CA LEU A 173 12.45 -6.87 -5.30
C LEU A 173 11.99 -6.15 -4.03
N ALA A 174 11.63 -4.88 -4.11
CA ALA A 174 11.12 -4.12 -2.98
C ALA A 174 9.82 -4.72 -2.43
N TYR A 175 9.51 -4.41 -1.18
CA TYR A 175 8.21 -4.67 -0.59
C TYR A 175 7.29 -3.46 -0.77
N THR A 176 5.99 -3.73 -0.75
CA THR A 176 4.94 -2.71 -0.81
C THR A 176 4.08 -2.74 0.45
N ILE A 177 3.57 -1.58 0.84
CA ILE A 177 2.50 -1.42 1.81
C ILE A 177 1.23 -1.17 0.99
N ASN A 178 0.28 -2.09 1.13
CA ASN A 178 -0.97 -2.08 0.38
C ASN A 178 -2.15 -2.16 1.35
N TYR A 179 -3.21 -1.42 1.05
CA TYR A 179 -4.49 -1.55 1.74
C TYR A 179 -5.53 -2.11 0.78
N ALA A 180 -6.20 -3.19 1.18
CA ALA A 180 -7.19 -3.86 0.35
C ALA A 180 -8.32 -4.45 1.19
N ALA A 181 -9.49 -4.56 0.57
CA ALA A 181 -10.63 -5.28 1.11
C ALA A 181 -10.34 -6.80 1.17
N ASP A 182 -10.76 -7.44 2.25
CA ASP A 182 -10.85 -8.89 2.37
C ASP A 182 -12.15 -9.36 1.70
N VAL A 183 -12.02 -9.91 0.49
CA VAL A 183 -13.13 -10.26 -0.39
C VAL A 183 -13.20 -11.78 -0.50
N PRO A 184 -14.33 -12.41 -0.13
CA PRO A 184 -14.52 -13.84 -0.34
C PRO A 184 -14.42 -14.22 -1.82
N PRO A 185 -13.84 -15.38 -2.17
CA PRO A 185 -13.65 -15.82 -3.56
C PRO A 185 -14.93 -15.90 -4.40
N ASP A 186 -16.10 -15.99 -3.76
CA ASP A 186 -17.43 -16.20 -4.34
C ASP A 186 -18.32 -14.95 -4.34
N ALA A 187 -17.76 -13.76 -4.11
CA ALA A 187 -18.53 -12.52 -3.97
C ALA A 187 -19.40 -12.14 -5.19
N GLY A 188 -19.06 -12.61 -6.39
CA GLY A 188 -19.89 -12.47 -7.60
C GLY A 188 -20.44 -11.06 -7.85
N MET A 189 -21.69 -10.95 -8.31
CA MET A 189 -22.37 -9.66 -8.54
C MET A 189 -22.68 -8.86 -7.26
N ALA A 190 -22.57 -9.48 -6.07
CA ALA A 190 -22.73 -8.78 -4.79
C ALA A 190 -21.50 -7.93 -4.42
N TYR A 191 -20.38 -8.16 -5.10
CA TYR A 191 -19.11 -7.48 -4.89
C TYR A 191 -19.18 -5.95 -5.00
N PRO A 192 -19.63 -5.34 -6.12
CA PRO A 192 -19.73 -3.89 -6.21
C PRO A 192 -20.77 -3.31 -5.24
N ILE A 193 -21.90 -3.99 -5.01
CA ILE A 193 -22.96 -3.47 -4.12
C ILE A 193 -22.45 -3.41 -2.67
N ARG A 194 -21.87 -4.50 -2.15
CA ARG A 194 -21.30 -4.51 -0.79
C ARG A 194 -20.13 -3.54 -0.65
N GLY A 195 -19.29 -3.44 -1.69
CA GLY A 195 -18.18 -2.49 -1.72
C GLY A 195 -18.61 -1.03 -1.64
N ILE A 196 -19.71 -0.65 -2.30
CA ILE A 196 -20.27 0.71 -2.24
C ILE A 196 -20.78 1.04 -0.82
N PHE A 197 -21.33 0.06 -0.11
CA PHE A 197 -21.95 0.23 1.20
C PHE A 197 -21.08 -0.17 2.40
N GLY A 198 -19.76 -0.39 2.22
CA GLY A 198 -18.86 -0.67 3.36
C GLY A 198 -18.88 -2.11 3.87
N GLY A 199 -19.41 -3.05 3.09
CA GLY A 199 -19.65 -4.43 3.54
C GLY A 199 -18.41 -5.34 3.61
N TYR A 200 -17.20 -4.79 3.47
CA TYR A 200 -15.93 -5.53 3.52
C TYR A 200 -15.02 -4.94 4.59
N ARG A 201 -14.18 -5.77 5.20
CA ARG A 201 -13.11 -5.29 6.07
C ARG A 201 -11.86 -5.05 5.26
N GLY A 202 -11.25 -3.88 5.42
CA GLY A 202 -9.97 -3.54 4.82
C GLY A 202 -8.82 -3.75 5.79
N TYR A 203 -7.68 -4.18 5.24
CA TYR A 203 -6.46 -4.44 6.00
C TYR A 203 -5.23 -3.92 5.28
N PHE A 204 -4.25 -3.48 6.07
CA PHE A 204 -2.90 -3.23 5.59
C PHE A 204 -2.14 -4.55 5.44
N SER A 205 -1.35 -4.65 4.38
CA SER A 205 -0.56 -5.84 4.05
C SER A 205 0.77 -5.44 3.42
N THR A 206 1.78 -6.26 3.65
CA THR A 206 3.09 -6.12 3.02
C THR A 206 3.29 -7.18 1.96
N ILE A 207 3.37 -6.77 0.68
CA ILE A 207 3.41 -7.69 -0.47
C ILE A 207 4.64 -7.38 -1.33
N PRO A 208 5.40 -8.39 -1.81
CA PRO A 208 6.48 -8.18 -2.77
C PRO A 208 6.02 -7.42 -4.03
N TYR A 209 6.80 -6.44 -4.46
CA TYR A 209 6.40 -5.55 -5.56
C TYR A 209 6.28 -6.29 -6.90
N TYR A 210 7.10 -7.31 -7.15
CA TYR A 210 7.03 -8.09 -8.39
C TYR A 210 5.64 -8.72 -8.63
N LEU A 211 4.95 -9.15 -7.56
CA LEU A 211 3.60 -9.71 -7.66
C LEU A 211 2.60 -8.63 -8.11
N LYS A 212 2.74 -7.41 -7.59
CA LYS A 212 1.89 -6.27 -7.97
C LYS A 212 2.19 -5.75 -9.37
N VAL A 213 3.44 -5.80 -9.80
CA VAL A 213 3.78 -5.51 -11.20
C VAL A 213 3.18 -6.58 -12.13
N GLN A 214 3.25 -7.86 -11.77
CA GLN A 214 2.64 -8.93 -12.56
C GLN A 214 1.11 -8.77 -12.65
N GLU A 215 0.45 -8.51 -11.53
CA GLU A 215 -1.00 -8.25 -11.48
C GLU A 215 -1.39 -7.07 -12.38
N TYR A 216 -0.83 -5.88 -12.12
CA TYR A 216 -1.30 -4.67 -12.78
C TYR A 216 -0.75 -4.46 -14.19
N ARG A 217 0.55 -4.68 -14.41
CA ARG A 217 1.21 -4.39 -15.70
C ARG A 217 1.02 -5.52 -16.70
N ASP A 218 1.17 -6.76 -16.24
CA ASP A 218 1.26 -7.92 -17.14
C ASP A 218 -0.10 -8.55 -17.42
N ILE A 219 -0.92 -8.72 -16.38
CA ILE A 219 -2.25 -9.33 -16.49
C ILE A 219 -3.29 -8.26 -16.84
N GLU A 220 -3.44 -7.23 -16.00
CA GLU A 220 -4.44 -6.18 -16.22
C GLU A 220 -4.05 -5.18 -17.32
N ASN A 221 -2.79 -5.21 -17.80
CA ASN A 221 -2.29 -4.36 -18.88
C ASN A 221 -2.42 -2.86 -18.60
N ARG A 222 -2.15 -2.46 -17.36
CA ARG A 222 -2.20 -1.07 -16.88
C ARG A 222 -0.82 -0.43 -16.87
N ASP A 223 -0.79 0.85 -17.18
CA ASP A 223 0.39 1.66 -16.99
C ASP A 223 0.58 1.94 -15.50
N ILE A 224 1.84 2.05 -15.06
CA ILE A 224 2.17 2.35 -13.67
C ILE A 224 2.98 3.64 -13.62
N TRP A 225 2.52 4.58 -12.80
CA TRP A 225 3.25 5.80 -12.47
C TRP A 225 3.82 5.69 -11.06
N GLU A 226 5.10 6.01 -10.90
CA GLU A 226 5.84 5.88 -9.64
C GLU A 226 6.30 7.28 -9.20
N TYR A 227 5.84 7.78 -8.05
CA TYR A 227 6.16 9.10 -7.50
C TYR A 227 7.03 8.94 -6.26
N ARG A 228 8.33 9.23 -6.39
CA ARG A 228 9.28 9.12 -5.30
C ARG A 228 9.08 10.27 -4.31
N LEU A 229 8.72 9.94 -3.08
CA LEU A 229 8.47 10.93 -2.02
C LEU A 229 9.79 11.38 -1.39
N ASN A 230 9.91 12.67 -1.15
CA ASN A 230 11.07 13.32 -0.53
C ASN A 230 10.99 13.29 0.99
N PHE A 231 10.81 12.09 1.56
CA PHE A 231 10.80 11.88 3.00
C PHE A 231 12.20 11.71 3.56
N THR A 232 12.44 12.31 4.72
CA THR A 232 13.63 12.08 5.54
C THR A 232 13.63 10.67 6.13
N GLU A 233 14.79 10.16 6.53
CA GLU A 233 14.90 8.85 7.20
C GLU A 233 13.99 8.75 8.43
N HIS A 234 13.83 9.86 9.19
CA HIS A 234 12.92 9.92 10.33
C HIS A 234 11.45 9.76 9.92
N GLN A 235 11.01 10.42 8.83
CA GLN A 235 9.64 10.30 8.32
C GLN A 235 9.38 8.89 7.76
N VAL A 236 10.34 8.29 7.06
CA VAL A 236 10.26 6.88 6.63
C VAL A 236 10.12 5.94 7.83
N ARG A 237 10.92 6.14 8.88
CA ARG A 237 10.83 5.34 10.10
C ARG A 237 9.45 5.48 10.77
N ARG A 238 8.94 6.69 10.91
CA ARG A 238 7.57 6.95 11.43
C ARG A 238 6.53 6.20 10.62
N LEU A 239 6.58 6.31 9.29
CA LEU A 239 5.66 5.61 8.41
C LEU A 239 5.66 4.09 8.65
N LEU A 240 6.83 3.48 8.74
CA LEU A 240 6.95 2.03 8.94
C LEU A 240 6.54 1.59 10.35
N MET A 241 6.83 2.38 11.39
CA MET A 241 6.33 2.12 12.74
C MET A 241 4.80 2.10 12.75
N HIS A 242 4.14 3.06 12.10
CA HIS A 242 2.67 3.07 12.04
C HIS A 242 2.11 1.95 11.16
N ALA A 243 2.75 1.66 10.02
CA ALA A 243 2.37 0.53 9.18
C ALA A 243 2.41 -0.81 9.94
N TRP A 244 3.36 -0.98 10.86
CA TRP A 244 3.41 -2.11 11.78
C TRP A 244 2.20 -2.15 12.74
N GLU A 245 1.85 -1.02 13.37
CA GLU A 245 0.68 -0.95 14.25
C GLU A 245 -0.62 -1.29 13.53
N LEU A 246 -0.75 -0.82 12.28
CA LEU A 246 -1.92 -1.06 11.44
C LEU A 246 -2.10 -2.53 11.04
N GLY A 247 -1.10 -3.38 11.25
CA GLY A 247 -1.29 -4.84 11.21
C GLY A 247 -2.24 -5.36 12.30
N ASN A 248 -2.47 -4.59 13.37
CA ASN A 248 -3.49 -4.87 14.39
C ASN A 248 -4.85 -4.24 14.06
N ALA A 249 -4.99 -3.53 12.94
CA ALA A 249 -6.18 -2.77 12.61
C ALA A 249 -7.02 -3.37 11.50
N SER A 250 -8.33 -3.08 11.54
CA SER A 250 -9.28 -3.27 10.45
C SER A 250 -10.15 -2.03 10.33
N PHE A 251 -10.62 -1.75 9.13
CA PHE A 251 -11.50 -0.63 8.85
C PHE A 251 -12.64 -1.12 7.95
N ASP A 252 -13.83 -0.54 8.05
CA ASP A 252 -14.89 -0.75 7.09
C ASP A 252 -14.48 -0.18 5.71
N TYR A 253 -14.47 -1.03 4.69
CA TYR A 253 -13.97 -0.69 3.36
C TYR A 253 -15.12 -0.22 2.47
N PHE A 254 -15.17 1.09 2.20
CA PHE A 254 -16.06 1.65 1.18
C PHE A 254 -15.30 1.88 -0.14
N PHE A 255 -15.94 1.65 -1.28
CA PHE A 255 -15.27 1.81 -2.59
C PHE A 255 -14.99 3.28 -2.89
N PHE A 256 -15.86 4.17 -2.42
CA PHE A 256 -15.84 5.58 -2.73
C PHE A 256 -15.26 6.48 -1.64
N LYS A 257 -15.10 5.97 -0.42
CA LYS A 257 -14.54 6.64 0.76
C LYS A 257 -13.78 5.59 1.59
N GLU A 258 -12.78 5.94 2.39
CA GLU A 258 -12.06 4.94 3.21
C GLU A 258 -11.47 3.76 2.38
N ASN A 259 -11.11 4.07 1.13
CA ASN A 259 -10.48 3.11 0.22
C ASN A 259 -8.95 3.11 0.38
N CYS A 260 -8.28 2.28 -0.41
CA CYS A 260 -6.83 2.18 -0.48
C CYS A 260 -6.10 3.52 -0.54
N SER A 261 -6.60 4.45 -1.36
CA SER A 261 -5.92 5.72 -1.54
C SER A 261 -6.06 6.60 -0.31
N TYR A 262 -7.22 6.58 0.34
CA TYR A 262 -7.47 7.36 1.55
C TYR A 262 -6.60 6.90 2.73
N HIS A 263 -6.59 5.61 3.05
CA HIS A 263 -5.82 5.12 4.20
C HIS A 263 -4.30 5.24 3.98
N LEU A 264 -3.83 5.19 2.73
CA LEU A 264 -2.44 5.51 2.42
C LEU A 264 -2.13 7.00 2.62
N LEU A 265 -3.05 7.92 2.29
CA LEU A 265 -2.89 9.33 2.65
C LEU A 265 -2.80 9.53 4.17
N ALA A 266 -3.61 8.82 4.96
CA ALA A 266 -3.55 8.89 6.43
C ALA A 266 -2.19 8.42 6.96
N LEU A 267 -1.62 7.39 6.34
CA LEU A 267 -0.29 6.89 6.67
C LEU A 267 0.82 7.91 6.30
N LEU A 268 0.69 8.59 5.16
CA LEU A 268 1.59 9.67 4.75
C LEU A 268 1.46 10.91 5.68
N ASP A 269 0.24 11.26 6.09
CA ASP A 269 0.00 12.31 7.08
C ASP A 269 0.64 11.97 8.43
N TYR A 270 0.66 10.72 8.87
CA TYR A 270 1.39 10.38 10.10
C TYR A 270 2.91 10.48 9.94
N ALA A 271 3.43 10.13 8.76
CA ALA A 271 4.85 10.28 8.45
C ALA A 271 5.27 11.76 8.51
N ASP A 272 4.45 12.65 7.98
CA ASP A 272 4.59 14.11 8.08
C ASP A 272 3.24 14.79 8.39
N PRO A 273 2.99 15.10 9.68
CA PRO A 273 1.71 15.69 10.13
C PRO A 273 1.34 17.01 9.47
N THR A 274 2.31 17.70 8.85
CA THR A 274 2.12 19.01 8.22
C THR A 274 1.52 18.94 6.81
N LEU A 275 1.39 17.74 6.22
CA LEU A 275 0.92 17.61 4.84
C LEU A 275 -0.59 17.85 4.71
N HIS A 276 -1.37 17.48 5.73
CA HIS A 276 -2.83 17.61 5.76
C HIS A 276 -3.51 17.02 4.50
N LEU A 277 -3.07 15.84 4.05
CA LEU A 277 -3.55 15.20 2.82
C LEU A 277 -4.98 14.70 2.95
N THR A 278 -5.31 14.05 4.07
CA THR A 278 -6.64 13.47 4.28
C THR A 278 -7.72 14.52 4.52
N ASP A 279 -7.34 15.71 4.97
CA ASP A 279 -8.25 16.83 5.23
C ASP A 279 -8.96 17.31 3.93
N GLU A 280 -8.39 17.03 2.76
CA GLU A 280 -8.92 17.38 1.43
C GLU A 280 -9.99 16.40 0.90
N PHE A 281 -10.21 15.25 1.56
CA PHE A 281 -11.06 14.15 1.05
C PHE A 281 -12.21 13.78 1.99
N LEU A 282 -13.13 14.72 2.23
CA LEU A 282 -14.23 14.56 3.20
C LEU A 282 -15.34 13.57 2.79
N PHE A 283 -15.66 13.51 1.49
CA PHE A 283 -16.83 12.79 0.98
C PHE A 283 -16.48 11.63 0.04
N TRP A 284 -15.50 11.83 -0.84
CA TRP A 284 -15.10 10.87 -1.86
C TRP A 284 -13.59 10.91 -2.01
N THR A 285 -12.94 9.76 -2.13
CA THR A 285 -11.51 9.67 -2.44
C THR A 285 -11.32 8.96 -3.76
N VAL A 286 -10.96 9.70 -4.81
CA VAL A 286 -10.61 9.11 -6.09
C VAL A 286 -9.09 8.98 -6.18
N PRO A 287 -8.52 7.80 -6.47
CA PRO A 287 -7.07 7.57 -6.51
C PRO A 287 -6.27 8.55 -7.40
N ALA A 288 -6.82 8.96 -8.54
CA ALA A 288 -6.16 9.95 -9.39
C ALA A 288 -6.04 11.33 -8.73
N ASP A 289 -7.02 11.73 -7.91
CA ASP A 289 -7.00 13.00 -7.20
C ASP A 289 -6.03 12.97 -6.02
N THR A 290 -5.82 11.81 -5.38
CA THR A 290 -4.80 11.67 -4.33
C THR A 290 -3.39 11.83 -4.90
N VAL A 291 -3.14 11.26 -6.08
CA VAL A 291 -1.89 11.48 -6.83
C VAL A 291 -1.72 12.95 -7.19
N ARG A 292 -2.76 13.61 -7.70
CA ARG A 292 -2.73 15.04 -8.01
C ARG A 292 -2.42 15.89 -6.77
N LEU A 293 -3.05 15.59 -5.64
CA LEU A 293 -2.78 16.29 -4.38
C LEU A 293 -1.32 16.14 -3.97
N ILE A 294 -0.81 14.90 -3.93
CA ILE A 294 0.59 14.62 -3.58
C ILE A 294 1.55 15.35 -4.53
N ALA A 295 1.32 15.28 -5.84
CA ALA A 295 2.16 15.95 -6.84
C ALA A 295 2.11 17.48 -6.74
N SER A 296 1.01 18.05 -6.24
CA SER A 296 0.86 19.50 -6.06
C SER A 296 1.53 20.06 -4.79
N LYS A 297 1.86 19.20 -3.81
CA LYS A 297 2.56 19.63 -2.59
C LYS A 297 4.02 19.99 -2.92
N PRO A 298 4.45 21.25 -2.72
CA PRO A 298 5.80 21.67 -3.07
C PRO A 298 6.87 20.84 -2.36
N GLY A 299 7.80 20.27 -3.13
CA GLY A 299 8.94 19.52 -2.60
C GLY A 299 8.62 18.12 -2.06
N LEU A 300 7.35 17.68 -2.08
CA LEU A 300 6.97 16.34 -1.62
C LEU A 300 7.38 15.25 -2.62
N VAL A 301 7.25 15.50 -3.93
CA VAL A 301 7.68 14.56 -4.98
C VAL A 301 9.05 14.97 -5.50
N SER A 302 10.02 14.06 -5.39
CA SER A 302 11.40 14.24 -5.84
C SER A 302 11.66 13.69 -7.25
N GLY A 303 10.81 12.79 -7.74
CA GLY A 303 10.94 12.20 -9.07
C GLY A 303 9.71 11.40 -9.47
N ILE A 304 9.48 11.32 -10.79
CA ILE A 304 8.37 10.57 -11.39
C ILE A 304 8.95 9.59 -12.39
N ALA A 305 8.60 8.31 -12.27
CA ALA A 305 8.96 7.28 -13.24
C ALA A 305 7.70 6.66 -13.86
N TYR A 306 7.83 6.24 -15.11
CA TYR A 306 6.79 5.58 -15.87
C TYR A 306 7.18 4.14 -16.16
N ARG A 307 6.28 3.22 -15.86
CA ARG A 307 6.40 1.81 -16.19
C ARG A 307 5.25 1.44 -17.15
N PRO A 308 5.55 1.18 -18.43
CA PRO A 308 4.53 0.92 -19.42
C PRO A 308 3.83 -0.42 -19.18
N SER A 309 2.56 -0.49 -19.52
CA SER A 309 1.84 -1.74 -19.68
C SER A 309 2.43 -2.59 -20.79
N ARG A 310 2.22 -3.90 -20.75
CA ARG A 310 2.67 -4.79 -21.83
C ARG A 310 2.03 -4.41 -23.18
N SER A 311 0.75 -4.03 -23.17
CA SER A 311 0.06 -3.56 -24.38
C SER A 311 0.70 -2.30 -24.99
N ASN A 312 1.18 -1.35 -24.16
CA ASN A 312 1.88 -0.16 -24.64
C ASN A 312 3.28 -0.47 -25.16
N VAL A 313 4.02 -1.38 -24.52
CA VAL A 313 5.31 -1.88 -25.03
C VAL A 313 5.12 -2.46 -26.42
N ILE A 314 4.17 -3.38 -26.60
CA ILE A 314 3.85 -4.01 -27.88
C ILE A 314 3.48 -2.95 -28.93
N ARG A 315 2.59 -2.01 -28.57
CA ARG A 315 2.11 -0.98 -29.51
C ARG A 315 3.24 -0.06 -29.98
N ARG A 316 4.07 0.47 -29.06
CA ARG A 316 5.21 1.33 -29.42
C ARG A 316 6.28 0.61 -30.22
N LYS A 317 6.65 -0.62 -29.82
CA LYS A 317 7.59 -1.44 -30.59
C LYS A 317 7.06 -1.67 -32.00
N ARG A 318 5.79 -2.03 -32.17
CA ARG A 318 5.16 -2.22 -33.48
C ARG A 318 5.13 -0.93 -34.32
N GLU A 319 4.84 0.23 -33.71
CA GLU A 319 4.85 1.54 -34.40
C GLU A 319 6.25 1.93 -34.90
N SER A 320 7.30 1.49 -34.22
CA SER A 320 8.70 1.75 -34.63
C SER A 320 9.19 0.92 -35.82
N LEU A 321 8.42 -0.11 -36.22
CA LEU A 321 8.82 -1.05 -37.27
C LEU A 321 8.41 -0.58 -38.67
N PRO A 322 9.30 -0.75 -39.68
CA PRO A 322 8.94 -0.75 -41.09
C PRO A 322 7.78 -1.71 -41.41
N SER A 323 7.05 -1.47 -42.51
CA SER A 323 5.86 -2.26 -42.85
C SER A 323 6.17 -3.75 -43.09
N ASP A 324 7.29 -4.05 -43.73
CA ASP A 324 7.79 -5.41 -43.97
C ASP A 324 8.15 -6.15 -42.68
N GLU A 325 8.88 -5.49 -41.76
CA GLU A 325 9.20 -6.06 -40.45
C GLU A 325 7.95 -6.27 -39.58
N ARG A 326 6.94 -5.40 -39.69
CA ARG A 326 5.65 -5.58 -39.02
C ARG A 326 4.92 -6.85 -39.48
N GLU A 327 4.93 -7.12 -40.78
CA GLU A 327 4.33 -8.33 -41.34
C GLU A 327 5.08 -9.59 -40.90
N ILE A 328 6.42 -9.54 -40.85
CA ILE A 328 7.24 -10.65 -40.32
C ILE A 328 6.89 -10.90 -38.85
N ALA A 329 6.87 -9.86 -38.01
CA ALA A 329 6.47 -9.97 -36.60
C ALA A 329 5.07 -10.57 -36.45
N HIS A 330 4.11 -10.15 -37.29
CA HIS A 330 2.77 -10.72 -37.27
C HIS A 330 2.77 -12.22 -37.62
N ARG A 331 3.45 -12.62 -38.69
CA ARG A 331 3.55 -14.04 -39.10
C ARG A 331 4.21 -14.91 -38.03
N LEU A 332 5.26 -14.42 -37.36
CA LEU A 332 5.90 -15.11 -36.23
C LEU A 332 4.91 -15.43 -35.09
N THR A 333 3.88 -14.61 -34.88
CA THR A 333 2.83 -14.86 -33.86
C THR A 333 1.75 -15.86 -34.32
N LYS A 334 1.77 -16.27 -35.60
CA LYS A 334 0.78 -17.16 -36.20
C LYS A 334 1.36 -18.53 -36.54
N ASP A 335 2.60 -18.55 -37.03
CA ASP A 335 3.29 -19.75 -37.49
C ASP A 335 4.78 -19.70 -37.11
N VAL A 336 5.21 -20.68 -36.32
CA VAL A 336 6.62 -20.86 -35.91
C VAL A 336 7.51 -21.20 -37.12
N GLY A 337 6.94 -21.71 -38.21
CA GLY A 337 7.63 -21.95 -39.47
C GLY A 337 8.29 -20.68 -40.05
N GLU A 338 7.77 -19.50 -39.73
CA GLU A 338 8.35 -18.21 -40.14
C GLU A 338 9.79 -18.00 -39.62
N LEU A 339 10.19 -18.68 -38.53
CA LEU A 339 11.59 -18.66 -38.04
C LEU A 339 12.60 -19.15 -39.08
N LYS A 340 12.17 -19.98 -40.03
CA LYS A 340 13.01 -20.52 -41.11
C LYS A 340 12.83 -19.75 -42.42
N SER A 341 12.01 -18.70 -42.44
CA SER A 341 11.75 -17.95 -43.66
C SER A 341 13.00 -17.18 -44.10
N ALA A 342 13.18 -17.04 -45.41
CA ALA A 342 14.26 -16.23 -45.96
C ALA A 342 14.11 -14.75 -45.59
N ALA A 343 12.87 -14.28 -45.39
CA ALA A 343 12.59 -12.91 -44.99
C ALA A 343 13.11 -12.63 -43.57
N PHE A 344 12.86 -13.54 -42.62
CA PHE A 344 13.36 -13.42 -41.25
C PHE A 344 14.89 -13.64 -41.17
N SER A 345 15.38 -14.71 -41.81
CA SER A 345 16.80 -15.11 -41.71
C SER A 345 17.78 -14.11 -42.32
N ARG A 346 17.32 -13.23 -43.23
CA ARG A 346 18.13 -12.16 -43.84
C ARG A 346 18.22 -10.90 -42.99
N LEU A 347 17.38 -10.75 -41.97
CA LEU A 347 17.46 -9.61 -41.07
C LEU A 347 18.75 -9.68 -40.24
N GLU A 348 19.30 -8.51 -39.92
CA GLU A 348 20.41 -8.38 -38.98
C GLU A 348 20.05 -9.04 -37.63
N PRO A 349 21.00 -9.68 -36.91
CA PRO A 349 20.71 -10.38 -35.66
C PRO A 349 19.97 -9.52 -34.61
N MET A 350 20.29 -8.23 -34.51
CA MET A 350 19.58 -7.31 -33.61
C MET A 350 18.12 -7.10 -34.01
N ARG A 351 17.82 -7.05 -35.31
CA ARG A 351 16.44 -6.98 -35.82
C ARG A 351 15.69 -8.27 -35.54
N GLN A 352 16.32 -9.43 -35.76
CA GLN A 352 15.74 -10.73 -35.40
C GLN A 352 15.38 -10.78 -33.91
N THR A 353 16.31 -10.39 -33.03
CA THR A 353 16.06 -10.25 -31.59
C THR A 353 14.86 -9.36 -31.29
N PHE A 354 14.78 -8.17 -31.89
CA PHE A 354 13.68 -7.24 -31.66
C PHE A 354 12.32 -7.81 -32.09
N LEU A 355 12.24 -8.47 -33.25
CA LEU A 355 11.00 -9.08 -33.74
C LEU A 355 10.57 -10.27 -32.89
N LEU A 356 11.51 -11.11 -32.43
CA LEU A 356 11.22 -12.23 -31.55
C LEU A 356 10.73 -11.77 -30.17
N ASP A 357 11.37 -10.73 -29.61
CA ASP A 357 10.92 -10.13 -28.35
C ASP A 357 9.50 -9.55 -28.49
N LEU A 358 9.22 -8.81 -29.56
CA LEU A 358 7.88 -8.26 -29.83
C LEU A 358 6.83 -9.37 -30.02
N ALA A 359 7.14 -10.40 -30.79
CA ALA A 359 6.23 -11.51 -31.03
C ALA A 359 5.97 -12.30 -29.74
N SER A 360 7.00 -12.53 -28.91
CA SER A 360 6.85 -13.16 -27.60
C SER A 360 6.04 -12.30 -26.63
N ASP A 361 6.30 -10.99 -26.55
CA ASP A 361 5.52 -10.04 -25.75
C ASP A 361 4.03 -10.11 -26.13
N TYR A 362 3.72 -10.16 -27.44
CA TYR A 362 2.35 -10.28 -27.94
C TYR A 362 1.70 -11.63 -27.61
N LEU A 363 2.41 -12.75 -27.78
CA LEU A 363 1.86 -14.07 -27.42
C LEU A 363 1.62 -14.17 -25.93
N ARG A 364 2.53 -13.65 -25.09
CA ARG A 364 2.33 -13.57 -23.63
C ARG A 364 1.12 -12.71 -23.27
N TYR A 365 0.95 -11.56 -23.91
CA TYR A 365 -0.26 -10.75 -23.76
C TYR A 365 -1.52 -11.58 -24.06
N ARG A 366 -1.55 -12.31 -25.18
CA ARG A 366 -2.67 -13.18 -25.54
C ARG A 366 -2.92 -14.30 -24.54
N ILE A 367 -1.86 -14.91 -24.01
CA ILE A 367 -1.97 -15.97 -22.99
C ILE A 367 -2.57 -15.43 -21.70
N ASP A 368 -2.12 -14.26 -21.25
CA ASP A 368 -2.51 -13.71 -19.94
C ASP A 368 -3.90 -13.04 -19.97
N THR A 369 -4.40 -12.61 -21.13
CA THR A 369 -5.70 -11.94 -21.27
C THR A 369 -6.81 -12.80 -21.87
N THR A 370 -6.57 -14.09 -22.11
CA THR A 370 -7.59 -15.04 -22.59
C THR A 370 -7.97 -15.96 -21.44
N ASP A 371 -9.26 -16.10 -21.12
CA ASP A 371 -9.73 -16.91 -19.97
C ASP A 371 -9.24 -18.37 -20.03
N GLU A 372 -9.25 -18.96 -21.23
CA GLU A 372 -8.72 -20.30 -21.50
C GLU A 372 -7.77 -20.26 -22.72
N PRO A 373 -6.48 -19.93 -22.52
CA PRO A 373 -5.52 -19.85 -23.62
C PRO A 373 -5.18 -21.26 -24.11
N SER A 374 -5.20 -21.46 -25.42
CA SER A 374 -4.93 -22.77 -26.01
C SER A 374 -3.47 -23.22 -25.74
N PRO A 375 -3.20 -24.53 -25.59
CA PRO A 375 -1.85 -25.06 -25.42
C PRO A 375 -0.90 -24.61 -26.54
N GLU A 376 -1.42 -24.48 -27.77
CA GLU A 376 -0.67 -24.06 -28.94
C GLU A 376 -0.05 -22.67 -28.77
N LEU A 377 -0.75 -21.70 -28.16
CA LEU A 377 -0.19 -20.36 -27.89
C LEU A 377 1.03 -20.44 -26.97
N LYS A 378 0.99 -21.30 -25.95
CA LYS A 378 2.10 -21.51 -25.01
C LYS A 378 3.27 -22.18 -25.71
N GLU A 379 3.01 -23.17 -26.55
CA GLU A 379 4.03 -23.86 -27.35
C GLU A 379 4.68 -22.93 -28.38
N GLN A 380 3.89 -22.13 -29.09
CA GLN A 380 4.38 -21.10 -30.03
C GLN A 380 5.31 -20.11 -29.31
N ASN A 381 4.88 -19.58 -28.17
CA ASN A 381 5.70 -18.65 -27.40
C ASN A 381 7.01 -19.31 -26.91
N ARG A 382 6.94 -20.57 -26.47
CA ARG A 382 8.14 -21.34 -26.08
C ARG A 382 9.11 -21.52 -27.25
N ALA A 383 8.61 -21.78 -28.46
CA ALA A 383 9.44 -21.91 -29.64
C ALA A 383 10.14 -20.59 -30.00
N LEU A 384 9.42 -19.45 -29.96
CA LEU A 384 10.02 -18.14 -30.18
C LEU A 384 11.07 -17.80 -29.11
N LEU A 385 10.82 -18.11 -27.84
CA LEU A 385 11.79 -17.91 -26.75
C LEU A 385 13.03 -18.80 -26.93
N THR A 386 12.87 -20.02 -27.43
CA THR A 386 13.98 -20.91 -27.76
C THR A 386 14.86 -20.29 -28.83
N ALA A 387 14.27 -19.90 -29.96
CA ALA A 387 14.99 -19.22 -31.05
C ALA A 387 15.66 -17.91 -30.58
N ARG A 388 14.97 -17.14 -29.73
CA ARG A 388 15.52 -15.92 -29.13
C ARG A 388 16.74 -16.19 -28.26
N SER A 389 16.75 -17.30 -27.52
CA SER A 389 17.86 -17.68 -26.63
C SER A 389 19.12 -18.14 -27.38
N GLU A 390 18.96 -18.61 -28.63
CA GLU A 390 20.06 -19.00 -29.51
C GLU A 390 20.82 -17.78 -30.04
N ILE A 391 20.13 -16.64 -30.20
CA ILE A 391 20.75 -15.36 -30.52
C ILE A 391 21.41 -14.80 -29.23
N ARG A 392 22.73 -14.97 -29.12
CA ARG A 392 23.55 -14.55 -27.96
C ARG A 392 23.79 -13.03 -27.89
N LEU A 393 22.74 -12.25 -28.17
CA LEU A 393 22.73 -10.80 -28.06
C LEU A 393 21.70 -10.38 -27.01
N THR A 394 22.06 -9.39 -26.20
CA THR A 394 21.15 -8.74 -25.25
C THR A 394 20.17 -7.86 -26.01
N SER A 395 18.90 -7.87 -25.59
CA SER A 395 17.90 -6.95 -26.15
C SER A 395 18.27 -5.52 -25.80
N GLU A 396 18.26 -4.64 -26.78
CA GLU A 396 18.41 -3.20 -26.53
C GLU A 396 17.25 -2.68 -25.69
N GLU A 397 17.55 -1.75 -24.78
CA GLU A 397 16.53 -1.08 -24.01
C GLU A 397 15.68 -0.20 -24.93
N PHE A 398 14.39 -0.52 -25.03
CA PHE A 398 13.45 0.23 -25.83
C PHE A 398 12.67 1.20 -24.94
N ARG A 399 12.93 2.49 -25.09
CA ARG A 399 12.23 3.55 -24.36
C ARG A 399 10.79 3.67 -24.85
N VAL A 400 9.83 3.33 -23.98
CA VAL A 400 8.39 3.40 -24.28
C VAL A 400 7.85 4.74 -23.79
N GLU A 401 7.53 5.63 -24.73
CA GLU A 401 6.83 6.87 -24.40
C GLU A 401 5.36 6.59 -24.08
N PRO A 402 4.81 7.17 -22.99
CA PRO A 402 3.42 6.97 -22.61
C PRO A 402 2.47 7.50 -23.69
N PHE A 403 1.32 6.84 -23.86
CA PHE A 403 0.26 7.35 -24.75
C PHE A 403 -0.68 8.32 -24.04
N ALA A 404 -0.86 8.14 -22.74
CA ALA A 404 -1.61 9.04 -21.88
C ALA A 404 -0.65 10.00 -21.16
N LYS A 405 -1.16 11.18 -20.78
CA LYS A 405 -0.42 12.07 -19.88
C LYS A 405 -0.35 11.47 -18.47
N GLN A 406 0.55 12.04 -17.67
CA GLN A 406 0.61 11.78 -16.23
C GLN A 406 -0.77 11.99 -15.55
N PRO A 407 -1.15 11.13 -14.60
CA PRO A 407 -2.44 11.16 -13.89
C PRO A 407 -2.84 12.54 -13.34
N GLU A 408 -1.91 13.24 -12.72
CA GLU A 408 -2.11 14.58 -12.14
C GLU A 408 -2.45 15.65 -13.18
N LEU A 409 -2.04 15.45 -14.43
CA LEU A 409 -2.35 16.32 -15.57
C LEU A 409 -3.70 15.98 -16.24
N GLY A 410 -4.37 14.93 -15.77
CA GLY A 410 -5.71 14.55 -16.23
C GLY A 410 -6.79 15.53 -15.77
N HIS A 411 -7.99 15.44 -16.36
CA HIS A 411 -9.14 16.26 -15.97
C HIS A 411 -9.54 16.02 -14.50
N ASN A 412 -10.06 17.07 -13.84
CA ASN A 412 -10.66 16.94 -12.52
C ASN A 412 -11.87 16.00 -12.58
N THR A 413 -11.97 15.10 -11.61
CA THR A 413 -13.03 14.09 -11.51
C THR A 413 -14.34 14.70 -10.99
N SER A 414 -14.23 15.81 -10.23
CA SER A 414 -15.33 16.66 -9.79
C SER A 414 -15.21 18.06 -10.41
N ARG A 415 -16.34 18.61 -10.86
CA ARG A 415 -16.47 20.05 -11.07
C ARG A 415 -16.77 20.66 -9.70
N VAL A 416 -15.90 21.56 -9.24
CA VAL A 416 -16.21 22.46 -8.11
C VAL A 416 -17.34 23.40 -8.52
#